data_AF-A0A7C5DFC5-F1
#
_entry.id   AF-A0A7C5DFC5-F1
#
_cell.length_a   1.000
_cell.length_b   1.000
_cell.length_c   1.000
_cell.angle_alpha   90.00
_cell.angle_beta   90.00
_cell.angle_gamma   90.00
#
_symmetry.space_group_name_H-M   'P 1'
#
loop_
_entity.id
_entity.type
_entity.pdbx_description
1 polymer ?
#
loop_
_entity_poly.entity_id
_entity_poly.type
_entity_poly.pdbx_seq_one_letter_code
_entity_poly.pdbx_strand_id
1 'polypeptide(L)'
;MKNDDLGKLILRLCVGGLMLFHGVHKLIYGYSFIISKLKDAHLPWLLVLGVPVGEVVAPLLIVLGLYTRPAALIQAFLMGMAVWLVHMGQLTSLGPHGGYALELQAFYFFGALAVAFLGAGRYGVAKPGKWN
;
A
#
# COMPACT_ATOMS: atom_id res chain seq x y z
N MET A 1 21.00 -20.10 8.11
CA MET A 1 20.85 -19.62 6.72
C MET A 1 20.47 -18.14 6.78
N LYS A 2 21.32 -17.22 6.32
CA LYS A 2 21.01 -15.77 6.27
C LYS A 2 20.89 -15.37 4.79
N ASN A 3 19.68 -15.08 4.33
CA ASN A 3 19.43 -14.65 2.95
C ASN A 3 18.50 -13.42 2.97
N ASP A 4 19.11 -12.27 3.22
CA ASP A 4 18.40 -10.99 3.37
C ASP A 4 17.68 -10.58 2.07
N ASP A 5 18.25 -10.89 0.91
CA ASP A 5 17.67 -10.57 -0.40
C ASP A 5 16.39 -11.37 -0.68
N LEU A 6 16.36 -12.66 -0.29
CA LEU A 6 15.16 -13.47 -0.42
C LEU A 6 14.06 -12.96 0.52
N GLY A 7 14.41 -12.56 1.74
CA GLY A 7 13.46 -11.95 2.68
C GLY A 7 12.85 -10.66 2.12
N LYS A 8 13.66 -9.80 1.50
CA LYS A 8 13.16 -8.58 0.82
C LYS A 8 12.24 -8.91 -0.35
N LEU A 9 12.55 -9.92 -1.15
CA LEU A 9 11.68 -10.35 -2.25
C LEU A 9 10.33 -10.82 -1.73
N ILE A 10 10.30 -11.70 -0.72
CA ILE A 10 9.06 -12.18 -0.11
C ILE A 10 8.23 -11.02 0.42
N LEU A 11 8.85 -10.09 1.16
CA LEU A 11 8.16 -8.92 1.68
C LEU A 11 7.54 -8.06 0.56
N ARG A 12 8.26 -7.82 -0.54
CA ARG A 12 7.75 -7.07 -1.70
C ARG A 12 6.60 -7.79 -2.39
N LEU A 13 6.68 -9.10 -2.55
CA LEU A 13 5.62 -9.92 -3.13
C LEU A 13 4.36 -9.92 -2.25
N CYS A 14 4.51 -9.99 -0.93
CA CYS A 14 3.37 -9.88 -0.03
C CYS A 14 2.75 -8.49 -0.05
N VAL A 15 3.55 -7.43 0.15
CA VAL A 15 3.06 -6.06 0.28
C VAL A 15 2.50 -5.52 -1.04
N GLY A 16 3.24 -5.70 -2.14
CA GLY A 16 2.83 -5.23 -3.45
C GLY A 16 1.85 -6.20 -4.11
N GLY A 17 2.17 -7.50 -4.14
CA GLY A 17 1.36 -8.49 -4.83
C GLY A 17 -0.06 -8.62 -4.27
N LEU A 18 -0.22 -8.61 -2.94
CA LEU A 18 -1.56 -8.65 -2.35
C LEU A 18 -2.32 -7.33 -2.53
N MET A 19 -1.63 -6.19 -2.49
CA MET A 19 -2.25 -4.88 -2.73
C MET A 19 -2.81 -4.74 -4.16
N LEU A 20 -2.25 -5.44 -5.15
CA LEU A 20 -2.79 -5.43 -6.51
C LEU A 20 -4.23 -5.94 -6.57
N PHE A 21 -4.63 -6.89 -5.73
CA PHE A 21 -6.02 -7.33 -5.68
C PHE A 21 -6.96 -6.21 -5.21
N HIS A 22 -6.51 -5.37 -4.27
CA HIS A 22 -7.26 -4.20 -3.83
C HIS A 22 -7.42 -3.19 -4.97
N GLY A 23 -6.31 -2.87 -5.65
CA GLY A 23 -6.31 -1.93 -6.77
C GLY A 23 -7.17 -2.39 -7.95
N VAL A 24 -7.02 -3.65 -8.36
CA VAL A 24 -7.81 -4.25 -9.47
C VAL A 24 -9.29 -4.27 -9.12
N HIS A 25 -9.66 -4.65 -7.89
CA HIS A 25 -11.05 -4.60 -7.45
C HIS A 25 -11.62 -3.18 -7.60
N LYS A 26 -10.89 -2.14 -7.17
CA LYS A 26 -11.38 -0.75 -7.31
C LYS A 26 -11.41 -0.26 -8.76
N LEU A 27 -10.53 -0.77 -9.63
CA LEU A 27 -10.60 -0.47 -11.06
C LEU A 27 -11.87 -1.05 -11.70
N ILE A 28 -12.29 -2.25 -11.28
CA ILE A 28 -13.48 -2.93 -11.83
C ILE A 28 -14.78 -2.35 -11.27
N TYR A 29 -14.85 -2.18 -9.94
CA TYR A 29 -16.09 -1.77 -9.26
C TYR A 29 -16.19 -0.25 -9.05
N GLY A 30 -15.17 0.49 -9.44
CA GLY A 30 -15.12 1.95 -9.38
C GLY A 30 -14.80 2.52 -8.00
N TYR A 31 -14.76 3.85 -7.95
CA TYR A 31 -14.32 4.62 -6.78
C TYR A 31 -15.45 5.43 -6.10
N SER A 32 -16.72 5.11 -6.38
CA SER A 32 -17.89 5.86 -5.90
C SER A 32 -17.90 6.04 -4.38
N PHE A 33 -17.57 4.98 -3.63
CA PHE A 33 -17.45 5.04 -2.17
C PHE A 33 -16.40 6.05 -1.70
N ILE A 34 -15.23 6.07 -2.34
CA ILE A 34 -14.13 6.99 -1.97
C ILE A 34 -14.50 8.43 -2.33
N ILE A 35 -15.13 8.65 -3.49
CA ILE A 35 -15.61 9.98 -3.90
C ILE A 35 -16.62 10.51 -2.89
N SER A 36 -17.54 9.67 -2.42
CA SER A 36 -18.49 10.05 -1.36
C SER A 36 -17.76 10.47 -0.09
N LYS A 37 -16.75 9.69 0.35
CA LYS A 37 -15.99 10.01 1.56
C LYS A 37 -15.14 11.27 1.44
N LEU A 38 -14.56 11.51 0.27
CA LEU A 38 -13.87 12.78 -0.02
C LEU A 38 -14.84 13.96 0.07
N LYS A 39 -16.06 13.81 -0.44
CA LYS A 39 -17.10 14.84 -0.35
C LYS A 39 -17.53 15.10 1.10
N ASP A 40 -17.73 14.04 1.89
CA ASP A 40 -18.05 14.14 3.33
C ASP A 40 -16.94 14.88 4.09
N ALA A 41 -15.68 14.70 3.68
CA ALA A 41 -14.52 15.38 4.24
C ALA A 41 -14.23 16.77 3.63
N HIS A 42 -15.11 17.31 2.79
CA HIS A 42 -14.94 18.58 2.07
C HIS A 42 -13.67 18.67 1.20
N LEU A 43 -13.19 17.53 0.69
CA LEU A 43 -12.02 17.42 -0.15
C LEU A 43 -12.37 17.37 -1.65
N PRO A 44 -11.45 17.80 -2.53
CA PRO A 44 -11.66 17.73 -3.96
C PRO A 44 -11.70 16.28 -4.45
N TRP A 45 -12.69 15.95 -5.29
CA TRP A 45 -12.87 14.63 -5.87
C TRP A 45 -11.65 14.15 -6.67
N LEU A 46 -10.84 15.08 -7.18
CA LEU A 46 -9.63 14.81 -7.96
C LEU A 46 -8.61 13.94 -7.20
N LEU A 47 -8.64 13.95 -5.86
CA LEU A 47 -7.78 13.09 -5.03
C LEU A 47 -8.02 11.59 -5.25
N VAL A 48 -9.19 11.21 -5.78
CA VAL A 48 -9.48 9.80 -6.11
C VAL A 48 -8.48 9.23 -7.12
N LEU A 49 -7.88 10.08 -7.97
CA LEU A 49 -6.85 9.68 -8.92
C LEU A 49 -5.57 9.18 -8.23
N GLY A 50 -5.34 9.52 -6.96
CA GLY A 50 -4.24 9.00 -6.16
C GLY A 50 -4.40 7.52 -5.79
N VAL A 51 -5.64 7.00 -5.77
CA VAL A 51 -5.92 5.61 -5.40
C VAL A 51 -5.33 4.61 -6.40
N PRO A 52 -5.58 4.69 -7.72
CA PRO A 52 -4.94 3.78 -8.67
C PRO A 52 -3.41 3.93 -8.69
N VAL A 53 -2.88 5.11 -8.41
CA VAL A 53 -1.43 5.31 -8.30
C VAL A 53 -0.86 4.55 -7.11
N GLY A 54 -1.51 4.62 -5.94
CA GLY A 54 -1.03 3.95 -4.73
C GLY A 54 -1.39 2.46 -4.60
N GLU A 55 -2.42 1.97 -5.30
CA GLU A 55 -2.85 0.55 -5.20
C GLU A 55 -2.60 -0.29 -6.45
N VAL A 56 -2.19 0.33 -7.56
CA VAL A 56 -1.86 -0.40 -8.79
C VAL A 56 -0.44 -0.08 -9.23
N VAL A 57 -0.15 1.19 -9.50
CA VAL A 57 1.16 1.59 -10.03
C VAL A 57 2.27 1.34 -9.00
N ALA A 58 2.12 1.85 -7.78
CA ALA A 58 3.11 1.66 -6.72
C ALA A 58 3.32 0.17 -6.36
N PRO A 59 2.28 -0.64 -6.16
CA PRO A 59 2.45 -2.08 -5.89
C PRO A 59 3.13 -2.84 -7.03
N LEU A 60 2.84 -2.52 -8.31
CA LEU A 60 3.56 -3.09 -9.45
C LEU A 60 5.05 -2.77 -9.39
N LEU A 61 5.39 -1.50 -9.13
CA LEU A 61 6.77 -1.04 -9.01
C LEU A 61 7.50 -1.73 -7.84
N ILE A 62 6.83 -1.93 -6.71
CA ILE A 62 7.36 -2.66 -5.55
C ILE A 62 7.67 -4.12 -5.91
N VAL A 63 6.73 -4.82 -6.54
CA VAL A 63 6.90 -6.22 -6.96
C VAL A 63 8.07 -6.35 -7.93
N LEU A 64 8.13 -5.49 -8.95
CA LEU A 64 9.19 -5.51 -9.96
C LEU A 64 10.55 -5.04 -9.43
N GLY A 65 10.60 -4.41 -8.26
CA GLY A 65 11.86 -3.90 -7.71
C GLY A 65 12.35 -2.62 -8.40
N LEU A 66 11.42 -1.83 -8.95
CA LEU A 66 11.68 -0.59 -9.69
C LEU A 66 11.24 0.59 -8.84
N TYR A 67 12.12 1.56 -8.58
CA TYR A 67 11.78 2.73 -7.75
C TYR A 67 11.07 2.32 -6.45
N THR A 68 11.50 1.20 -5.86
CA THR A 68 10.76 0.51 -4.80
C THR A 68 10.62 1.36 -3.55
N ARG A 69 11.61 2.19 -3.22
CA ARG A 69 11.54 3.08 -2.07
C ARG A 69 10.44 4.14 -2.21
N PRO A 70 10.43 5.01 -3.24
CA PRO A 70 9.35 5.97 -3.41
C PRO A 70 8.01 5.30 -3.67
N ALA A 71 7.95 4.19 -4.41
CA ALA A 71 6.70 3.45 -4.61
C ALA A 71 6.11 2.96 -3.28
N ALA A 72 6.94 2.41 -2.40
CA ALA A 72 6.51 1.96 -1.08
C ALA A 72 6.08 3.11 -0.17
N LEU A 73 6.73 4.29 -0.24
CA LEU A 73 6.27 5.48 0.48
C LEU A 73 4.91 5.98 -0.04
N ILE A 74 4.66 5.92 -1.35
CA ILE A 74 3.36 6.27 -1.93
C ILE A 74 2.27 5.31 -1.41
N GLN A 75 2.55 4.00 -1.40
CA GLN A 75 1.62 3.01 -0.86
C GLN A 75 1.35 3.23 0.64
N ALA A 76 2.40 3.49 1.43
CA ALA A 76 2.25 3.79 2.86
C ALA A 76 1.42 5.07 3.09
N PHE A 77 1.69 6.13 2.33
CA PHE A 77 0.89 7.36 2.39
C PHE A 77 -0.58 7.10 2.06
N LEU A 78 -0.87 6.31 1.01
CA LEU A 78 -2.24 5.97 0.65
C LEU A 78 -2.94 5.19 1.77
N MET A 79 -2.27 4.22 2.40
CA MET A 79 -2.84 3.49 3.54
C MET A 79 -3.13 4.42 4.72
N GLY A 80 -2.22 5.35 5.03
CA GLY A 80 -2.45 6.37 6.05
C GLY A 80 -3.66 7.26 5.73
N MET A 81 -3.78 7.70 4.48
CA MET A 81 -4.94 8.46 4.00
C MET A 81 -6.24 7.66 4.06
N ALA A 82 -6.21 6.37 3.73
CA ALA A 82 -7.37 5.51 3.83
C ALA A 82 -7.84 5.38 5.28
N VAL A 83 -6.91 5.22 6.22
CA VAL A 83 -7.21 5.19 7.66
C VAL A 83 -7.82 6.52 8.11
N TRP A 84 -7.20 7.64 7.74
CA TRP A 84 -7.67 8.97 8.11
C TRP A 84 -9.06 9.30 7.55
N LEU A 85 -9.31 8.94 6.30
CA LEU A 85 -10.54 9.30 5.60
C LEU A 85 -11.73 8.39 5.96
N VAL A 86 -11.48 7.10 6.20
CA VAL A 86 -12.54 6.08 6.30
C VAL A 86 -12.60 5.43 7.68
N HIS A 87 -11.47 5.34 8.39
CA HIS A 87 -11.33 4.46 9.55
C HIS A 87 -10.92 5.15 10.87
N MET A 88 -10.94 6.49 10.96
CA MET A 88 -10.56 7.20 12.20
C MET A 88 -11.35 6.74 13.43
N GLY A 89 -12.65 6.45 13.26
CA GLY A 89 -13.49 5.94 14.36
C GLY A 89 -13.21 4.48 14.75
N GLN A 90 -12.37 3.77 13.98
CA GLN A 90 -12.08 2.35 14.19
C GLN A 90 -10.70 2.09 14.81
N LEU A 91 -9.93 3.16 15.11
CA LEU A 91 -8.55 3.06 15.62
C LEU A 91 -8.40 2.26 16.91
N THR A 92 -9.43 2.20 17.74
CA THR A 92 -9.47 1.42 19.00
C THR A 92 -10.51 0.31 18.97
N SER A 93 -11.13 0.06 17.81
CA SER A 93 -12.17 -0.94 17.67
C SER A 93 -11.61 -2.33 17.40
N LEU A 94 -12.36 -3.34 17.84
CA LEU A 94 -12.12 -4.73 17.51
C LEU A 94 -13.04 -5.16 16.36
N GLY A 95 -12.52 -6.03 15.50
CA GLY A 95 -13.28 -6.65 14.43
C GLY A 95 -14.27 -7.69 14.95
N PRO A 96 -15.10 -8.27 14.07
CA PRO A 96 -16.14 -9.24 14.42
C PRO A 96 -15.64 -10.49 15.16
N HIS A 97 -14.36 -10.82 14.98
CA HIS A 97 -13.71 -11.99 15.58
C HIS A 97 -12.78 -11.62 16.76
N GLY A 98 -12.86 -10.38 17.28
CA GLY A 98 -12.06 -9.92 18.41
C GLY A 98 -10.62 -9.48 18.08
N GLY A 99 -10.18 -9.61 16.82
CA GLY A 99 -8.92 -9.05 16.32
C GLY A 99 -8.96 -7.54 16.16
N TYR A 100 -7.82 -6.90 15.87
CA TYR A 100 -7.79 -5.46 15.70
C TYR A 100 -8.47 -5.05 14.37
N ALA A 101 -9.41 -4.10 14.42
CA ALA A 101 -10.25 -3.79 13.25
C ALA A 101 -9.45 -3.26 12.03
N LEU A 102 -8.27 -2.68 12.27
CA LEU A 102 -7.40 -2.10 11.23
C LEU A 102 -6.12 -2.91 11.00
N GLU A 103 -6.15 -4.21 11.28
CA GLU A 103 -5.03 -5.13 11.05
C GLU A 103 -4.50 -5.03 9.61
N LEU A 104 -5.40 -5.03 8.62
CA LEU A 104 -5.00 -5.04 7.21
C LEU A 104 -4.33 -3.73 6.79
N GLN A 105 -4.91 -2.59 7.22
CA GLN A 105 -4.37 -1.26 6.96
C GLN A 105 -3.00 -1.11 7.62
N ALA A 106 -2.85 -1.57 8.88
CA ALA A 106 -1.58 -1.58 9.58
C ALA A 106 -0.54 -2.48 8.89
N PHE A 107 -0.93 -3.68 8.46
CA PHE A 107 -0.04 -4.61 7.76
C PHE A 107 0.54 -4.00 6.49
N TYR A 108 -0.30 -3.40 5.65
CA TYR A 108 0.17 -2.77 4.42
C TYR A 108 0.95 -1.48 4.68
N PHE A 109 0.56 -0.68 5.68
CA PHE A 109 1.27 0.54 6.05
C PHE A 109 2.70 0.23 6.53
N PHE A 110 2.83 -0.60 7.56
CA PHE A 110 4.14 -0.95 8.11
C PHE A 110 4.94 -1.84 7.17
N GLY A 111 4.29 -2.73 6.43
CA GLY A 111 4.93 -3.52 5.38
C GLY A 111 5.53 -2.64 4.28
N ALA A 112 4.80 -1.63 3.82
CA ALA A 112 5.30 -0.66 2.85
C ALA A 112 6.45 0.19 3.42
N LEU A 113 6.38 0.63 4.68
CA LEU A 113 7.52 1.29 5.32
C LEU A 113 8.75 0.39 5.38
N ALA A 114 8.59 -0.88 5.76
CA ALA A 114 9.68 -1.85 5.78
C ALA A 114 10.32 -2.00 4.39
N VAL A 115 9.50 -2.10 3.33
CA VAL A 115 9.99 -2.10 1.94
C VAL A 115 10.74 -0.80 1.60
N ALA A 116 10.23 0.36 2.02
CA ALA A 116 10.86 1.65 1.74
C ALA A 116 12.26 1.77 2.35
N PHE A 117 12.47 1.25 3.57
CA PHE A 117 13.77 1.28 4.22
C PHE A 117 14.72 0.19 3.69
N LEU A 118 14.23 -1.02 3.45
CA LEU A 118 15.02 -2.16 3.00
C LEU A 118 15.42 -2.12 1.51
N GLY A 119 14.57 -1.50 0.68
CA GLY A 119 14.71 -1.46 -0.78
C GLY A 119 14.44 -2.81 -1.47
N ALA A 120 14.73 -2.86 -2.77
CA ALA A 120 14.41 -3.97 -3.67
C ALA A 120 15.25 -5.24 -3.40
N GLY A 121 16.50 -5.07 -2.95
CA GLY A 121 17.46 -6.17 -2.88
C GLY A 121 17.87 -6.69 -4.26
N ARG A 122 18.59 -7.82 -4.29
CA ARG A 122 19.20 -8.38 -5.52
C ARG A 122 18.18 -8.91 -6.54
N TYR A 123 16.99 -9.34 -6.11
CA TYR A 123 15.95 -9.91 -6.98
C TYR A 123 15.03 -8.86 -7.64
N GLY A 124 15.50 -7.61 -7.82
CA GLY A 124 14.80 -6.59 -8.58
C GLY A 124 15.10 -6.68 -10.08
N VAL A 125 14.19 -6.20 -10.93
CA VAL A 125 14.40 -6.13 -12.39
C VAL A 125 15.45 -5.06 -12.74
N ALA A 126 15.55 -3.99 -11.95
CA ALA A 126 16.58 -2.96 -12.12
C ALA A 126 17.85 -3.28 -11.32
N LYS A 127 18.98 -2.72 -11.79
CA LYS A 127 20.24 -2.74 -11.02
C LYS A 127 20.03 -2.13 -9.64
N PRO A 128 20.64 -2.68 -8.57
CA PRO A 128 20.60 -2.07 -7.26
C PRO A 128 21.05 -0.61 -7.33
N GLY A 129 20.23 0.30 -6.80
CA GLY A 129 20.47 1.73 -6.86
C GLY A 129 19.81 2.41 -5.68
N LYS A 130 20.18 3.67 -5.41
CA LYS A 130 19.70 4.41 -4.23
C LYS A 130 18.16 4.44 -4.10
N TRP A 131 17.44 4.39 -5.21
CA TRP A 131 15.98 4.47 -5.29
C TRP A 131 15.27 3.11 -5.36
N ASN A 132 16.03 2.03 -5.53
CA ASN A 132 15.52 0.66 -5.53
C ASN A 132 15.66 0.09 -4.13
#